data_AF-A0A6V7ILH3-F1
#
_entry.id   AF-A0A6V7ILH3-F1
#
_cell.length_a   1.000
_cell.length_b   1.000
_cell.length_c   1.000
_cell.angle_alpha   90.00
_cell.angle_beta   90.00
_cell.angle_gamma   90.00
#
_symmetry.space_group_name_H-M   'P 1'
#
loop_
_entity.id
_entity.type
_entity.pdbx_description
1 polymer ?
#
loop_
_entity_poly.entity_id
_entity_poly.type
_entity_poly.pdbx_seq_one_letter_code
_entity_poly.pdbx_strand_id
1 'polypeptide(L)' 'CSLLNIGVAAIFGPQSAHTASHVQSICDTMEIPHLETRWDYRLKRESCLVNLYPHPTTLSK' A
#
# COMPACT_ATOMS: atom_id res chain seq x y z
N CYS A 1 -13.60 -8.75 -1.20
CA CYS A 1 -13.00 -9.22 0.06
C CYS A 1 -12.65 -10.71 0.08
N SER A 2 -12.46 -11.38 -1.06
CA SER A 2 -12.10 -12.81 -1.09
C SER A 2 -10.79 -13.10 -0.37
N LEU A 3 -9.76 -12.27 -0.57
CA LEU A 3 -8.47 -12.40 0.10
C LEU A 3 -8.58 -12.33 1.64
N LEU A 4 -9.45 -11.44 2.15
CA LEU A 4 -9.72 -11.33 3.58
C LEU A 4 -10.34 -12.62 4.13
N ASN A 5 -11.29 -13.19 3.39
CA ASN A 5 -11.95 -14.44 3.77
C ASN A 5 -11.01 -15.66 3.75
N ILE A 6 -9.94 -15.61 2.94
CA ILE A 6 -8.91 -16.65 2.88
C ILE A 6 -7.90 -16.50 4.04
N GLY A 7 -7.82 -15.32 4.66
CA GLY A 7 -6.89 -15.05 5.77
C GLY A 7 -5.45 -14.79 5.31
N VAL A 8 -5.28 -13.98 4.26
CA VAL A 8 -3.94 -13.60 3.77
C VAL A 8 -3.14 -12.81 4.82
N ALA A 9 -1.81 -12.99 4.82
CA ALA A 9 -0.91 -12.28 5.73
C ALA A 9 -0.61 -10.84 5.31
N ALA A 10 -0.78 -10.51 4.02
CA ALA A 10 -0.55 -9.17 3.47
C ALA A 10 -1.24 -9.02 2.10
N ILE A 11 -1.42 -7.78 1.66
CA ILE A 11 -1.95 -7.43 0.34
C ILE A 11 -0.87 -6.66 -0.43
N PHE A 12 -0.64 -7.04 -1.70
CA PHE A 12 0.32 -6.38 -2.59
C PHE A 12 -0.39 -5.62 -3.72
N GLY A 13 0.02 -4.37 -3.95
CA GLY A 13 -0.66 -3.45 -4.87
C GLY A 13 -2.00 -2.96 -4.31
N PRO A 14 -2.81 -2.20 -5.07
CA PRO A 14 -2.92 -2.22 -6.54
C PRO A 14 -2.10 -1.14 -7.25
N GLN A 15 -1.92 -1.28 -8.58
CA GLN A 15 -1.19 -0.27 -9.37
C GLN A 15 -1.92 1.08 -9.47
N SER A 16 -3.25 1.08 -9.55
CA SER A 16 -4.07 2.30 -9.64
C SER A 16 -4.05 3.09 -8.34
N ALA A 17 -3.63 4.36 -8.40
CA ALA A 17 -3.60 5.26 -7.24
C ALA A 17 -4.98 5.46 -6.59
N HIS A 18 -6.04 5.58 -7.40
CA HIS A 18 -7.40 5.74 -6.88
C HIS A 18 -7.88 4.49 -6.14
N THR A 19 -7.57 3.30 -6.66
CA THR A 19 -7.97 2.05 -6.02
C THR A 19 -7.15 1.78 -4.76
N ALA A 20 -5.89 2.16 -4.76
CA ALA A 20 -5.00 1.95 -3.64
C ALA A 20 -5.41 2.69 -2.37
N SER A 21 -5.93 3.92 -2.47
CA SER A 21 -6.43 4.62 -1.29
C SER A 21 -7.59 3.87 -0.62
N HIS A 22 -8.43 3.19 -1.42
CA HIS A 22 -9.52 2.37 -0.90
C HIS A 22 -8.99 1.07 -0.25
N VAL A 23 -8.03 0.41 -0.90
CA VAL A 23 -7.39 -0.80 -0.36
C VAL A 23 -6.64 -0.48 0.93
N GLN A 24 -5.93 0.64 0.99
CA GLN A 24 -5.25 1.11 2.18
C GLN A 24 -6.21 1.28 3.35
N SER A 25 -7.34 1.98 3.16
CA SER A 25 -8.33 2.17 4.23
C SER A 25 -8.88 0.85 4.78
N ILE A 26 -9.04 -0.16 3.92
CA ILE A 26 -9.44 -1.51 4.34
C ILE A 26 -8.30 -2.16 5.13
N CYS A 27 -7.07 -2.10 4.64
CA CYS A 27 -5.89 -2.66 5.30
C CYS A 27 -5.65 -2.03 6.69
N ASP A 28 -5.83 -0.72 6.82
CA ASP A 28 -5.77 0.00 8.10
C ASP A 28 -6.84 -0.51 9.07
N THR A 29 -8.08 -0.64 8.60
CA THR A 29 -9.21 -1.07 9.43
C THR A 29 -9.07 -2.52 9.89
N MET A 30 -8.52 -3.37 9.02
CA MET A 30 -8.39 -4.80 9.26
C MET A 30 -7.02 -5.19 9.84
N GLU A 31 -6.15 -4.22 10.09
CA GLU A 31 -4.77 -4.41 10.56
C GLU A 31 -3.94 -5.35 9.68
N ILE A 32 -4.13 -5.27 8.36
CA ILE A 32 -3.44 -6.11 7.37
C ILE A 32 -2.32 -5.31 6.71
N PRO A 33 -1.08 -5.83 6.66
CA PRO A 33 0.00 -5.20 5.92
C PRO A 33 -0.34 -5.00 4.43
N HIS A 34 -0.16 -3.76 3.95
CA HIS A 34 -0.30 -3.35 2.57
C HIS A 34 1.08 -3.02 1.99
N LEU A 35 1.44 -3.68 0.89
CA LEU A 35 2.73 -3.56 0.23
C LEU A 35 2.55 -2.88 -1.13
N GLU A 36 3.24 -1.78 -1.35
CA GLU A 36 3.24 -1.08 -2.64
C GLU A 36 4.65 -0.99 -3.24
N THR A 37 4.73 -1.00 -4.56
CA THR A 37 5.98 -0.78 -5.31
C THR A 37 5.87 0.38 -6.29
N ARG A 38 4.89 1.27 -6.10
CA ARG A 38 4.69 2.42 -6.99
C ARG A 38 5.26 3.69 -6.38
N TRP A 39 5.66 4.59 -7.27
CA TRP A 39 5.83 5.98 -6.91
C TRP A 39 4.47 6.63 -6.64
N ASP A 40 4.36 7.30 -5.49
CA ASP A 40 3.25 8.20 -5.20
C ASP A 40 3.75 9.39 -4.39
N TYR A 41 3.78 10.57 -5.04
CA TYR A 41 4.24 11.81 -4.41
C TYR A 41 3.26 12.34 -3.34
N ARG A 42 2.03 11.83 -3.32
CA ARG A 42 0.98 12.20 -2.37
C ARG A 42 0.94 11.28 -1.17
N LEU A 43 1.74 10.20 -1.17
CA LEU A 43 1.72 9.20 -0.13
C LEU A 43 2.07 9.85 1.21
N LYS A 44 1.11 9.83 2.13
CA LYS A 44 1.36 10.16 3.52
C LYS A 44 1.79 8.89 4.24
N ARG A 45 2.45 9.06 5.38
CA ARG A 45 2.75 7.93 6.25
C ARG A 45 1.45 7.38 6.80
N GLU A 46 1.04 6.23 6.30
CA GLU A 46 -0.18 5.52 6.67
C GLU A 46 0.18 4.31 7.54
N SER A 47 -0.77 3.87 8.37
CA SER A 47 -0.62 2.64 9.15
C SER A 47 -0.55 1.44 8.21
N CYS A 48 0.06 0.34 8.65
CA CYS A 48 0.11 -0.91 7.87
C CYS A 48 0.69 -0.82 6.44
N LEU A 49 1.24 0.30 5.99
CA LEU A 49 1.76 0.50 4.64
C LEU A 49 3.28 0.37 4.59
N VAL A 50 3.75 -0.46 3.66
CA VAL A 50 5.16 -0.59 3.31
C VAL A 50 5.30 -0.28 1.81
N ASN A 51 5.87 0.89 1.50
CA ASN A 51 6.24 1.24 0.13
C ASN A 51 7.69 0.86 -0.15
N LEU A 52 7.88 -0.02 -1.14
CA LEU A 52 9.16 -0.52 -1.61
C LEU A 52 9.72 0.30 -2.78
N TYR A 53 8.98 1.29 -3.26
CA TYR A 53 9.50 2.21 -4.28
C TYR A 53 10.61 3.08 -3.69
N PRO A 54 11.73 3.31 -4.42
CA PRO A 54 12.83 4.12 -3.93
C PRO A 54 12.38 5.52 -3.48
N HIS A 55 12.87 5.95 -2.32
CA HIS A 55 12.59 7.30 -1.82
C HIS A 55 13.07 8.36 -2.83
N PRO A 56 12.33 9.46 -3.06
CA PRO A 56 12.68 10.51 -4.03
C PRO A 56 14.15 10.92 -4.03
N THR A 57 14.73 11.11 -2.84
CA THR A 57 16.12 11.54 -2.65
C THR A 57 17.15 10.52 -3.10
N THR A 58 16.77 9.25 -3.26
CA THR A 58 17.62 8.19 -3.81
C THR A 58 17.68 8.25 -5.34
N LEU A 59 16.68 8.88 -5.98
CA LEU A 59 16.55 8.98 -7.44
C LEU A 59 17.03 10.32 -8.01
N SER A 60 17.01 11.40 -7.22
CA SER A 60 17.55 12.70 -7.64
C SER A 60 19.08 12.69 -7.60
N LYS A 61 19.73 12.81 -8.78
CA LYS A 61 21.16 13.13 -8.92
C LYS A 61 21.34 14.62 -9.16
#